data_AF-A0A0F2JIY7-F1
#
_entry.id   AF-A0A0F2JIY7-F1
#
_cell.length_a   1.000
_cell.length_b   1.000
_cell.length_c   1.000
_cell.angle_alpha   90.00
_cell.angle_beta   90.00
_cell.angle_gamma   90.00
#
_symmetry.space_group_name_H-M   'P 1'
#
loop_
_entity.id
_entity.type
_entity.pdbx_description
1 polymer ?
#
loop_
_entity_poly.entity_id
_entity_poly.type
_entity_poly.pdbx_seq_one_letter_code
_entity_poly.pdbx_strand_id
1 'polypeptide(L)'
;MEIKQELNVREFYEGYHVTPQDVYSKKVTVVGLGAQAGLLKGYKMDTERERLLASALGRLSLANSRRLIRFMQTILPRILIGEVSLLQSLSTVERTMLMMVHYTLWGKGLSDLGNRFASIEEALYWAIDDPRLYQELMDLLDYQYMKIDFVDKPLDKFENDYPLDLYCSYTFDQILVALGKHTEQKKSSFREGVLYLAEKNLDVFFVTLNKSEKDYSPSTMYQDYSINEELFHWQSQSRTTEESLTGQRYINQVTSGGNVLFFVREYKKEGTFASPFTCLGFADFQSHYGSAPISIVWKMKESLPGFVMKKTVKV
;
A
#
# COMPACT_ATOMS: atom_id res chain seq x y z
N MET A 1 36.67 -26.70 2.22
CA MET A 1 35.84 -26.11 1.16
C MET A 1 34.60 -25.56 1.86
N GLU A 2 34.67 -24.33 2.38
CA GLU A 2 33.49 -23.69 2.96
C GLU A 2 32.55 -23.32 1.82
N ILE A 3 31.49 -24.10 1.65
CA ILE A 3 30.37 -23.67 0.83
C ILE A 3 29.80 -22.46 1.58
N LYS A 4 30.12 -21.24 1.11
CA LYS A 4 29.29 -20.07 1.39
C LYS A 4 27.91 -20.42 0.85
N GLN A 5 27.07 -21.02 1.68
CA GLN A 5 25.66 -21.10 1.40
C GLN A 5 25.17 -19.66 1.47
N GLU A 6 25.15 -18.99 0.32
CA GLU A 6 24.41 -17.76 0.15
C GLU A 6 22.96 -18.09 0.51
N LEU A 7 22.42 -17.34 1.46
CA LEU A 7 21.12 -17.61 2.02
C LEU A 7 20.09 -17.07 1.03
N ASN A 8 19.70 -17.90 0.06
CA ASN A 8 18.76 -17.53 -0.97
C ASN A 8 17.34 -17.58 -0.39
N VAL A 9 16.72 -16.40 -0.29
CA VAL A 9 15.44 -16.26 0.42
C VAL A 9 14.28 -16.90 -0.38
N ARG A 10 14.39 -16.92 -1.70
CA ARG A 10 13.42 -17.64 -2.56
C ARG A 10 13.50 -19.15 -2.33
N GLU A 11 14.69 -19.73 -2.34
CA GLU A 11 14.88 -21.16 -2.05
C GLU A 11 14.38 -21.51 -0.64
N PHE A 12 14.54 -20.60 0.32
CA PHE A 12 13.98 -20.77 1.66
C PHE A 12 12.44 -20.86 1.63
N TYR A 13 11.74 -19.94 0.96
CA TYR A 13 10.28 -19.99 0.89
C TYR A 13 9.76 -21.24 0.16
N GLU A 14 10.37 -21.55 -1.00
CA GLU A 14 9.95 -22.69 -1.82
C GLU A 14 10.29 -24.03 -1.14
N GLY A 15 11.49 -24.17 -0.59
CA GLY A 15 12.00 -25.40 0.01
C GLY A 15 11.37 -25.75 1.37
N TYR A 16 11.00 -24.74 2.17
CA TYR A 16 10.31 -24.96 3.45
C TYR A 16 8.78 -24.84 3.36
N HIS A 17 8.24 -24.58 2.17
CA HIS A 17 6.80 -24.39 1.95
C HIS A 17 6.19 -23.32 2.88
N VAL A 18 6.92 -22.22 3.11
CA VAL A 18 6.47 -21.09 3.92
C VAL A 18 6.31 -19.85 3.06
N THR A 19 5.34 -19.01 3.39
CA THR A 19 5.18 -17.71 2.76
C THR A 19 6.09 -16.68 3.44
N PRO A 20 6.43 -15.56 2.77
CA PRO A 20 7.16 -14.48 3.43
C PRO A 20 6.43 -13.96 4.69
N GLN A 21 5.10 -13.95 4.70
CA GLN A 21 4.31 -13.53 5.87
C GLN A 21 4.51 -14.44 7.09
N ASP A 22 4.66 -15.75 6.88
CA ASP A 22 4.88 -16.71 7.98
C ASP A 22 6.19 -16.46 8.73
N VAL A 23 7.17 -15.84 8.06
CA VAL A 23 8.43 -15.41 8.65
C VAL A 23 8.27 -14.04 9.31
N TYR A 24 7.92 -13.04 8.51
CA TYR A 24 7.99 -11.64 8.93
C TYR A 24 6.96 -11.25 9.99
N SER A 25 5.86 -12.00 10.09
CA SER A 25 4.87 -11.85 11.18
C SER A 25 5.48 -12.03 12.57
N LYS A 26 6.55 -12.82 12.68
CA LYS A 26 7.29 -13.10 13.92
C LYS A 26 8.33 -12.04 14.26
N LYS A 27 8.42 -10.95 13.48
CA LYS A 27 9.38 -9.84 13.68
C LYS A 27 10.84 -10.26 13.59
N VAL A 28 11.12 -11.26 12.75
CA VAL A 28 12.45 -11.76 12.40
C VAL A 28 12.59 -11.80 10.89
N THR A 29 13.83 -11.83 10.40
CA THR A 29 14.16 -12.04 8.98
C THR A 29 14.72 -13.45 8.78
N VAL A 30 14.79 -13.92 7.54
CA VAL A 30 15.40 -15.21 7.20
C VAL A 30 16.89 -15.18 7.54
N VAL A 31 17.59 -14.08 7.28
CA VAL A 31 18.97 -13.85 7.76
C VAL A 31 19.04 -13.93 9.28
N GLY A 32 18.07 -13.34 9.99
CA GLY A 32 17.95 -13.42 11.45
C GLY A 32 17.81 -14.84 11.97
N LEU A 33 16.94 -15.64 11.34
CA LEU A 33 16.80 -17.07 11.64
C LEU A 33 18.11 -17.84 11.38
N GLY A 34 18.79 -17.55 10.27
CA GLY A 34 20.09 -18.14 9.94
C GLY A 34 21.19 -17.80 10.97
N ALA A 35 21.20 -16.56 11.46
CA ALA A 35 22.11 -16.12 12.53
C ALA A 35 21.83 -16.87 13.84
N GLN A 36 20.55 -16.97 14.24
CA GLN A 36 20.13 -17.70 15.45
C GLN A 36 20.45 -19.21 15.37
N ALA A 37 20.38 -19.80 14.18
CA ALA A 37 20.75 -21.19 13.94
C ALA A 37 22.27 -21.43 13.87
N GLY A 38 23.10 -20.40 14.00
CA GLY A 38 24.55 -20.52 13.93
C GLY A 38 25.12 -20.74 12.52
N LEU A 39 24.31 -20.52 11.48
CA LEU A 39 24.70 -20.69 10.08
C LEU A 39 25.55 -19.51 9.56
N LEU A 40 25.44 -18.35 10.20
CA LEU A 40 26.13 -17.12 9.82
C LEU A 40 27.32 -16.82 10.74
N LYS A 41 28.42 -17.57 10.57
CA LYS A 41 29.63 -17.39 11.39
C LYS A 41 30.17 -15.96 11.31
N GLY A 42 30.45 -15.37 12.49
CA GLY A 42 31.02 -14.02 12.62
C GLY A 42 30.05 -12.88 12.28
N TYR A 43 28.81 -13.19 11.89
CA TYR A 43 27.81 -12.16 11.64
C TYR A 43 27.17 -11.71 12.96
N LYS A 44 27.21 -10.39 13.19
CA LYS A 44 26.56 -9.76 14.35
C LYS A 44 25.36 -8.96 13.86
N MET A 45 24.17 -9.51 14.10
CA MET A 45 22.91 -8.87 13.72
C MET A 45 22.68 -7.60 14.55
N ASP A 46 22.30 -6.51 13.88
CA ASP A 46 21.71 -5.35 14.53
C ASP A 46 20.21 -5.61 14.75
N THR A 47 19.80 -5.82 16.01
CA THR A 47 18.41 -6.13 16.36
C THR A 47 17.44 -4.99 16.03
N GLU A 48 17.88 -3.73 16.04
CA GLU A 48 17.02 -2.60 15.66
C GLU A 48 16.71 -2.68 14.15
N ARG A 49 17.75 -2.84 13.34
CA ARG A 49 17.65 -2.95 11.89
C ARG A 49 16.86 -4.18 11.46
N GLU A 50 17.08 -5.33 12.11
CA GLU A 50 16.33 -6.56 11.84
C GLU A 50 14.83 -6.37 12.08
N ARG A 51 14.43 -5.79 13.22
CA ARG A 51 13.00 -5.58 13.54
C ARG A 51 12.33 -4.61 12.58
N LEU A 52 13.05 -3.56 12.19
CA LEU A 52 12.61 -2.61 11.18
C LEU A 52 12.34 -3.35 9.87
N LEU A 53 13.35 -4.05 9.35
CA LEU A 53 13.25 -4.74 8.07
C LEU A 53 12.26 -5.89 8.10
N ALA A 54 12.18 -6.71 9.15
CA ALA A 54 11.13 -7.72 9.26
C ALA A 54 9.72 -7.12 9.14
N SER A 55 9.48 -5.96 9.75
CA SER A 55 8.19 -5.27 9.61
C SER A 55 7.96 -4.71 8.20
N ALA A 56 9.01 -4.20 7.55
CA ALA A 56 8.96 -3.67 6.21
C ALA A 56 8.76 -4.75 5.15
N LEU A 57 9.53 -5.83 5.22
CA LEU A 57 9.45 -7.00 4.36
C LEU A 57 8.08 -7.69 4.50
N GLY A 58 7.51 -7.70 5.71
CA GLY A 58 6.13 -8.12 5.92
C GLY A 58 5.12 -7.30 5.13
N ARG A 59 5.28 -5.97 5.04
CA ARG A 59 4.44 -5.12 4.17
C ARG A 59 4.73 -5.35 2.68
N LEU A 60 6.00 -5.49 2.31
CA LEU A 60 6.43 -5.71 0.92
C LEU A 60 6.03 -7.09 0.38
N SER A 61 5.81 -8.08 1.25
CA SER A 61 5.30 -9.41 0.85
C SER A 61 3.89 -9.37 0.23
N LEU A 62 3.21 -8.22 0.32
CA LEU A 62 1.91 -7.96 -0.30
C LEU A 62 2.01 -6.96 -1.46
N ALA A 63 3.21 -6.52 -1.83
CA ALA A 63 3.41 -5.60 -2.94
C ALA A 63 3.26 -6.33 -4.28
N ASN A 64 2.57 -5.68 -5.22
CA ASN A 64 2.30 -6.20 -6.56
C ASN A 64 2.27 -5.11 -7.65
N SER A 65 2.82 -3.91 -7.39
CA SER A 65 3.04 -2.88 -8.43
C SER A 65 4.40 -3.11 -9.10
N ARG A 66 4.39 -3.45 -10.40
CA ARG A 66 5.64 -3.62 -11.15
C ARG A 66 6.47 -2.35 -11.16
N ARG A 67 5.81 -1.19 -11.31
CA ARG A 67 6.47 0.12 -11.33
C ARG A 67 7.15 0.44 -10.01
N LEU A 68 6.45 0.27 -8.87
CA LEU A 68 7.03 0.53 -7.56
C LEU A 68 8.14 -0.45 -7.18
N ILE A 69 7.99 -1.74 -7.53
CA ILE A 69 9.03 -2.75 -7.28
C ILE A 69 10.29 -2.44 -8.10
N ARG A 70 10.14 -2.17 -9.40
CA ARG A 70 11.28 -1.80 -10.27
C ARG A 70 11.95 -0.50 -9.83
N PHE A 71 11.17 0.47 -9.37
CA PHE A 71 11.69 1.68 -8.80
C PHE A 71 12.56 1.38 -7.57
N MET A 72 12.09 0.55 -6.62
CA MET A 72 12.90 0.11 -5.48
C MET A 72 14.18 -0.62 -5.92
N GLN A 73 14.07 -1.57 -6.85
CA GLN A 73 15.21 -2.31 -7.39
C GLN A 73 16.26 -1.39 -8.05
N THR A 74 15.83 -0.25 -8.58
CA THR A 74 16.71 0.74 -9.23
C THR A 74 17.31 1.72 -8.22
N ILE A 75 16.50 2.22 -7.28
CA ILE A 75 16.91 3.33 -6.42
C ILE A 75 17.71 2.90 -5.20
N LEU A 76 17.40 1.73 -4.61
CA LEU A 76 18.08 1.26 -3.40
C LEU A 76 19.58 0.99 -3.63
N PRO A 77 20.02 0.33 -4.73
CA PRO A 77 21.46 0.18 -5.01
C PRO A 77 22.18 1.53 -5.12
N ARG A 78 21.51 2.54 -5.69
CA ARG A 78 22.07 3.89 -5.89
C ARG A 78 22.24 4.65 -4.59
N ILE A 79 21.28 4.51 -3.69
CA ILE A 79 21.39 5.02 -2.32
C ILE A 79 22.56 4.34 -1.60
N LEU A 80 22.69 3.01 -1.73
CA LEU A 80 23.75 2.25 -1.06
C LEU A 80 25.17 2.67 -1.50
N ILE A 81 25.37 3.02 -2.77
CA ILE A 81 26.67 3.51 -3.28
C ILE A 81 26.85 5.03 -3.15
N GLY A 82 25.85 5.76 -2.65
CA GLY A 82 25.90 7.21 -2.49
C GLY A 82 25.87 8.00 -3.80
N GLU A 83 25.11 7.56 -4.81
CA GLU A 83 25.02 8.24 -6.13
C GLU A 83 24.16 9.52 -6.07
N VAL A 84 24.76 10.62 -5.58
CA VAL A 84 24.06 11.89 -5.32
C VAL A 84 23.45 12.53 -6.56
N SER A 85 24.15 12.49 -7.71
CA SER A 85 23.72 13.14 -8.96
C SER A 85 22.36 12.61 -9.42
N LEU A 86 22.16 11.30 -9.32
CA LEU A 86 20.94 10.68 -9.77
C LEU A 86 19.76 10.96 -8.84
N LEU A 87 20.03 10.93 -7.52
CA LEU A 87 19.03 11.31 -6.53
C LEU A 87 18.53 12.72 -6.82
N GLN A 88 19.43 13.68 -7.08
CA GLN A 88 19.06 15.05 -7.43
C GLN A 88 18.24 15.16 -8.75
N SER A 89 18.35 14.19 -9.64
CA SER A 89 17.63 14.18 -10.93
C SER A 89 16.25 13.51 -10.90
N LEU A 90 15.81 12.97 -9.76
CA LEU A 90 14.50 12.32 -9.68
C LEU A 90 13.35 13.28 -10.01
N SER A 91 12.41 12.80 -10.82
CA SER A 91 11.17 13.50 -11.12
C SER A 91 10.31 13.69 -9.86
N THR A 92 9.31 14.57 -9.92
CA THR A 92 8.35 14.76 -8.82
C THR A 92 7.64 13.46 -8.42
N VAL A 93 7.31 12.60 -9.39
CA VAL A 93 6.67 11.30 -9.13
C VAL A 93 7.67 10.31 -8.55
N GLU A 94 8.90 10.27 -9.03
CA GLU A 94 9.96 9.43 -8.45
C GLU A 94 10.30 9.85 -7.01
N ARG A 95 10.29 11.15 -6.69
CA ARG A 95 10.40 11.66 -5.32
C ARG A 95 9.23 11.21 -4.45
N THR A 96 8.01 11.23 -4.99
CA THR A 96 6.85 10.70 -4.29
C THR A 96 6.98 9.19 -4.05
N MET A 97 7.44 8.42 -5.05
CA MET A 97 7.71 7.00 -4.90
C MET A 97 8.82 6.72 -3.89
N LEU A 98 9.89 7.53 -3.84
CA LEU A 98 10.93 7.42 -2.83
C LEU A 98 10.36 7.61 -1.41
N MET A 99 9.45 8.58 -1.24
CA MET A 99 8.73 8.77 0.01
C MET A 99 7.80 7.58 0.33
N MET A 100 7.15 6.97 -0.67
CA MET A 100 6.39 5.72 -0.47
C MET A 100 7.29 4.60 0.06
N VAL A 101 8.51 4.45 -0.48
CA VAL A 101 9.50 3.48 -0.01
C VAL A 101 9.91 3.78 1.43
N HIS A 102 10.20 5.04 1.76
CA HIS A 102 10.50 5.46 3.13
C HIS A 102 9.40 5.04 4.12
N TYR A 103 8.15 5.38 3.84
CA TYR A 103 7.01 5.00 4.68
C TYR A 103 6.81 3.49 4.71
N THR A 104 7.18 2.76 3.65
CA THR A 104 7.14 1.30 3.64
C THR A 104 8.17 0.69 4.58
N LEU A 105 9.37 1.27 4.70
CA LEU A 105 10.38 0.79 5.64
C LEU A 105 10.08 1.23 7.08
N TRP A 106 9.83 2.52 7.28
CA TRP A 106 9.75 3.15 8.60
C TRP A 106 8.35 3.25 9.19
N GLY A 107 7.31 3.31 8.37
CA GLY A 107 5.92 3.56 8.81
C GLY A 107 5.70 4.93 9.45
N LYS A 108 6.66 5.86 9.28
CA LYS A 108 6.78 7.15 9.96
C LYS A 108 7.41 8.17 9.02
N GLY A 109 7.17 9.45 9.29
CA GLY A 109 7.95 10.54 8.69
C GLY A 109 9.21 10.84 9.50
N LEU A 110 10.13 11.63 8.94
CA LEU A 110 11.43 11.93 9.54
C LEU A 110 11.36 12.55 10.95
N SER A 111 10.37 13.41 11.22
CA SER A 111 10.23 14.03 12.54
C SER A 111 9.90 13.01 13.63
N ASP A 112 9.15 11.97 13.29
CA ASP A 112 8.75 10.89 14.21
C ASP A 112 9.87 9.87 14.45
N LEU A 113 11.00 10.02 13.75
CA LEU A 113 12.25 9.28 13.97
C LEU A 113 13.21 10.03 14.92
N GLY A 114 12.73 11.08 15.60
CA GLY A 114 13.52 11.84 16.57
C GLY A 114 14.63 12.68 15.93
N ASN A 115 14.44 13.11 14.67
CA ASN A 115 15.42 13.85 13.87
C ASN A 115 16.77 13.11 13.73
N ARG A 116 16.75 11.77 13.76
CA ARG A 116 17.94 10.93 13.58
C ARG A 116 18.60 11.09 12.21
N PHE A 117 17.82 11.47 11.20
CA PHE A 117 18.25 11.57 9.81
C PHE A 117 17.89 12.95 9.25
N ALA A 118 18.79 13.52 8.45
CA ALA A 118 18.57 14.81 7.79
C ALA A 118 17.70 14.68 6.52
N SER A 119 17.63 13.48 5.94
CA SER A 119 16.92 13.21 4.70
C SER A 119 16.30 11.81 4.66
N ILE A 120 15.38 11.60 3.70
CA ILE A 120 14.81 10.29 3.43
C ILE A 120 15.91 9.32 2.98
N GLU A 121 16.85 9.78 2.16
CA GLU A 121 17.95 8.99 1.62
C GLU A 121 18.86 8.47 2.73
N GLU A 122 19.20 9.29 3.73
CA GLU A 122 19.97 8.85 4.90
C GLU A 122 19.21 7.79 5.72
N ALA A 123 17.91 7.98 5.92
CA ALA A 123 17.07 7.02 6.64
C ALA A 123 16.94 5.69 5.87
N LEU A 124 16.88 5.74 4.54
CA LEU A 124 16.87 4.55 3.69
C LEU A 124 18.23 3.87 3.70
N TYR A 125 19.33 4.61 3.55
CA TYR A 125 20.70 4.10 3.63
C TYR A 125 20.89 3.32 4.92
N TRP A 126 20.57 3.92 6.08
CA TRP A 126 20.74 3.25 7.37
C TRP A 126 19.96 1.93 7.47
N ALA A 127 18.76 1.88 6.89
CA ALA A 127 17.93 0.68 6.90
C ALA A 127 18.54 -0.45 6.04
N ILE A 128 19.20 -0.12 4.93
CA ILE A 128 19.74 -1.11 3.97
C ILE A 128 21.25 -1.34 4.10
N ASP A 129 21.96 -0.64 4.98
CA ASP A 129 23.42 -0.74 5.21
C ASP A 129 23.83 -2.02 5.98
N ASP A 130 23.06 -3.11 5.84
CA ASP A 130 23.47 -4.47 6.18
C ASP A 130 23.42 -5.30 4.89
N PRO A 131 24.57 -5.77 4.36
CA PRO A 131 24.59 -6.47 3.07
C PRO A 131 23.70 -7.72 3.00
N ARG A 132 23.51 -8.42 4.12
CA ARG A 132 22.70 -9.65 4.15
C ARG A 132 21.22 -9.32 4.18
N LEU A 133 20.81 -8.38 5.02
CA LEU A 133 19.42 -7.94 5.07
C LEU A 133 19.00 -7.20 3.79
N TYR A 134 19.92 -6.45 3.18
CA TYR A 134 19.72 -5.84 1.87
C TYR A 134 19.49 -6.89 0.79
N GLN A 135 20.32 -7.94 0.75
CA GLN A 135 20.12 -9.03 -0.20
C GLN A 135 18.76 -9.70 0.00
N GLU A 136 18.35 -9.97 1.25
CA GLU A 136 17.02 -10.52 1.55
C GLU A 136 15.87 -9.60 1.10
N LEU A 137 16.02 -8.28 1.23
CA LEU A 137 15.09 -7.30 0.68
C LEU A 137 15.00 -7.41 -0.84
N MET A 138 16.13 -7.45 -1.54
CA MET A 138 16.16 -7.56 -3.01
C MET A 138 15.57 -8.89 -3.49
N ASP A 139 15.90 -10.00 -2.84
CA ASP A 139 15.33 -11.32 -3.13
C ASP A 139 13.80 -11.33 -2.96
N LEU A 140 13.28 -10.68 -1.91
CA LEU A 140 11.83 -10.55 -1.72
C LEU A 140 11.19 -9.72 -2.84
N LEU A 141 11.81 -8.62 -3.25
CA LEU A 141 11.31 -7.79 -4.35
C LEU A 141 11.25 -8.58 -5.66
N ASP A 142 12.28 -9.36 -5.96
CA ASP A 142 12.32 -10.25 -7.13
C ASP A 142 11.24 -11.33 -7.05
N TYR A 143 11.11 -11.98 -5.89
CA TYR A 143 10.08 -12.99 -5.62
C TYR A 143 8.66 -12.42 -5.83
N GLN A 144 8.40 -11.23 -5.30
CA GLN A 144 7.11 -10.55 -5.47
C GLN A 144 6.86 -10.17 -6.93
N TYR A 145 7.88 -9.62 -7.61
CA TYR A 145 7.79 -9.25 -9.02
C TYR A 145 7.41 -10.44 -9.91
N MET A 146 8.03 -11.60 -9.68
CA MET A 146 7.77 -12.83 -10.45
C MET A 146 6.36 -13.39 -10.25
N LYS A 147 5.69 -13.07 -9.13
CA LYS A 147 4.35 -13.56 -8.81
C LYS A 147 3.22 -12.70 -9.38
N ILE A 148 3.54 -11.54 -9.97
CA ILE A 148 2.51 -10.65 -10.53
C ILE A 148 1.96 -11.28 -11.82
N ASP A 149 0.74 -11.79 -11.74
CA ASP A 149 0.05 -12.55 -12.79
C ASP A 149 -1.12 -11.80 -13.46
N PHE A 150 -1.33 -10.54 -13.10
CA PHE A 150 -2.33 -9.65 -13.70
C PHE A 150 -1.67 -8.53 -14.52
N VAL A 151 -2.47 -7.85 -15.34
CA VAL A 151 -2.06 -6.67 -16.10
C VAL A 151 -2.40 -5.42 -15.29
N ASP A 152 -1.38 -4.68 -14.87
CA ASP A 152 -1.49 -3.36 -14.27
C ASP A 152 -1.53 -2.27 -15.35
N LYS A 153 -2.08 -1.11 -15.01
CA LYS A 153 -2.12 0.07 -15.88
C LYS A 153 -1.91 1.33 -15.04
N PRO A 154 -1.20 2.36 -15.54
CA PRO A 154 -1.14 3.64 -14.85
C PRO A 154 -2.54 4.19 -14.56
N LEU A 155 -2.70 4.90 -13.44
CA LEU A 155 -3.94 5.62 -13.15
C LEU A 155 -4.04 6.88 -14.04
N ASP A 156 -4.54 6.68 -15.27
CA ASP A 156 -4.64 7.74 -16.27
C ASP A 156 -5.68 8.81 -15.90
N LYS A 157 -5.51 10.02 -16.48
CA LYS A 157 -6.51 11.11 -16.54
C LYS A 157 -6.83 11.85 -15.22
N PHE A 158 -6.02 11.69 -14.17
CA PHE A 158 -6.13 12.52 -12.97
C PHE A 158 -5.08 13.63 -12.93
N GLU A 159 -3.82 13.25 -12.98
CA GLU A 159 -2.66 14.13 -13.12
C GLU A 159 -1.78 13.56 -14.24
N ASN A 160 -0.93 14.40 -14.86
CA ASN A 160 -0.09 13.97 -15.98
C ASN A 160 0.84 12.80 -15.63
N ASP A 161 1.25 12.69 -14.37
CA ASP A 161 1.98 11.55 -13.82
C ASP A 161 1.58 11.35 -12.36
N TYR A 162 1.27 10.11 -11.99
CA TYR A 162 0.78 9.73 -10.67
C TYR A 162 1.39 8.39 -10.25
N PRO A 163 1.85 8.20 -9.00
CA PRO A 163 2.65 7.02 -8.60
C PRO A 163 1.82 5.75 -8.32
N LEU A 164 0.51 5.77 -8.61
CA LEU A 164 -0.39 4.65 -8.39
C LEU A 164 -0.86 4.05 -9.72
N ASP A 165 -1.03 2.73 -9.72
CA ASP A 165 -1.44 1.91 -10.85
C ASP A 165 -2.74 1.17 -10.51
N LEU A 166 -3.62 1.03 -11.50
CA LEU A 166 -4.83 0.24 -11.43
C LEU A 166 -4.51 -1.22 -11.10
N TYR A 167 -5.34 -1.79 -10.24
CA TYR A 167 -5.28 -3.17 -9.74
C TYR A 167 -4.04 -3.51 -8.90
N CYS A 168 -3.14 -2.56 -8.69
CA CYS A 168 -2.07 -2.69 -7.73
C CYS A 168 -2.53 -2.36 -6.31
N SER A 169 -1.90 -3.03 -5.35
CA SER A 169 -2.15 -2.97 -3.92
C SER A 169 -1.10 -2.10 -3.25
N TYR A 170 -1.59 -1.12 -2.49
CA TYR A 170 -0.77 -0.15 -1.77
C TYR A 170 -1.17 -0.14 -0.30
N THR A 171 -0.18 -0.03 0.58
CA THR A 171 -0.46 0.24 1.99
C THR A 171 -1.14 1.61 2.12
N PHE A 172 -1.87 1.79 3.21
CA PHE A 172 -2.55 3.06 3.47
C PHE A 172 -1.58 4.26 3.48
N ASP A 173 -0.40 4.08 4.05
CA ASP A 173 0.62 5.14 4.12
C ASP A 173 1.18 5.47 2.73
N GLN A 174 1.37 4.48 1.86
CA GLN A 174 1.76 4.70 0.46
C GLN A 174 0.70 5.51 -0.30
N ILE A 175 -0.59 5.22 -0.09
CA ILE A 175 -1.69 5.96 -0.73
C ILE A 175 -1.73 7.41 -0.22
N LEU A 176 -1.58 7.62 1.08
CA LEU A 176 -1.59 8.98 1.66
C LEU A 176 -0.35 9.79 1.25
N VAL A 177 0.79 9.15 0.99
CA VAL A 177 1.95 9.78 0.34
C VAL A 177 1.60 10.20 -1.09
N ALA A 178 1.07 9.29 -1.90
CA ALA A 178 0.70 9.57 -3.29
C ALA A 178 -0.35 10.69 -3.41
N LEU A 179 -1.26 10.80 -2.44
CA LEU A 179 -2.28 11.85 -2.37
C LEU A 179 -1.76 13.18 -1.78
N GLY A 180 -0.48 13.27 -1.42
CA GLY A 180 0.13 14.46 -0.84
C GLY A 180 -0.30 14.76 0.60
N LYS A 181 -0.91 13.80 1.30
CA LYS A 181 -1.33 13.97 2.71
C LYS A 181 -0.23 13.58 3.68
N HIS A 182 0.61 12.61 3.35
CA HIS A 182 1.86 12.38 4.08
C HIS A 182 2.98 13.19 3.43
N THR A 183 3.81 13.82 4.27
CA THR A 183 4.98 14.56 3.82
C THR A 183 6.23 13.88 4.34
N GLU A 184 7.40 14.29 3.86
CA GLU A 184 8.67 13.70 4.31
C GLU A 184 8.83 13.79 5.84
N GLN A 185 8.34 14.88 6.41
CA GLN A 185 8.49 15.17 7.83
C GLN A 185 7.47 14.43 8.66
N LYS A 186 6.18 14.48 8.29
CA LYS A 186 5.10 14.07 9.19
C LYS A 186 4.01 13.25 8.53
N LYS A 187 3.51 12.30 9.32
CA LYS A 187 2.27 11.58 9.03
C LYS A 187 1.06 12.47 9.34
N SER A 188 0.07 12.44 8.45
CA SER A 188 -1.25 13.03 8.73
C SER A 188 -2.12 12.03 9.48
N SER A 189 -2.82 12.47 10.52
CA SER A 189 -3.82 11.64 11.20
C SER A 189 -5.09 11.57 10.35
N PHE A 190 -5.36 10.40 9.79
CA PHE A 190 -6.58 10.14 9.05
C PHE A 190 -7.16 8.79 9.50
N ARG A 191 -8.44 8.80 9.91
CA ARG A 191 -9.13 7.65 10.53
C ARG A 191 -10.52 7.41 9.94
N GLU A 192 -10.81 8.00 8.78
CA GLU A 192 -12.12 7.90 8.13
C GLU A 192 -12.05 6.98 6.89
N GLY A 193 -13.21 6.47 6.48
CA GLY A 193 -13.33 5.65 5.26
C GLY A 193 -13.33 6.46 3.96
N VAL A 194 -13.37 7.80 4.04
CA VAL A 194 -13.38 8.69 2.89
C VAL A 194 -12.47 9.89 3.14
N LEU A 195 -11.61 10.19 2.18
CA LEU A 195 -10.74 11.37 2.19
C LEU A 195 -11.18 12.32 1.09
N TYR A 196 -11.51 13.55 1.43
CA TYR A 196 -11.77 14.61 0.46
C TYR A 196 -10.54 15.53 0.30
N LEU A 197 -10.09 15.67 -0.95
CA LEU A 197 -9.02 16.59 -1.38
C LEU A 197 -9.67 17.76 -2.14
N ALA A 198 -10.01 18.82 -1.41
CA ALA A 198 -10.67 19.99 -2.00
C ALA A 198 -9.83 20.63 -3.11
N GLU A 199 -8.51 20.67 -2.93
CA GLU A 199 -7.53 21.18 -3.89
C GLU A 199 -7.49 20.41 -5.21
N LYS A 200 -7.94 19.15 -5.21
CA LYS A 200 -8.02 18.30 -6.41
C LYS A 200 -9.45 17.95 -6.83
N ASN A 201 -10.46 18.50 -6.15
CA ASN A 201 -11.86 18.10 -6.28
C ASN A 201 -12.05 16.57 -6.31
N LEU A 202 -11.38 15.87 -5.39
CA LEU A 202 -11.28 14.41 -5.38
C LEU A 202 -11.77 13.84 -4.05
N ASP A 203 -12.75 12.95 -4.10
CA ASP A 203 -13.08 12.05 -3.01
C ASP A 203 -12.40 10.69 -3.20
N VAL A 204 -11.75 10.19 -2.17
CA VAL A 204 -11.06 8.90 -2.17
C VAL A 204 -11.74 7.97 -1.19
N PHE A 205 -12.28 6.86 -1.69
CA PHE A 205 -13.03 5.89 -0.90
C PHE A 205 -12.17 4.70 -0.54
N PHE A 206 -12.08 4.41 0.76
CA PHE A 206 -11.36 3.27 1.32
C PHE A 206 -12.36 2.21 1.79
N VAL A 207 -12.61 1.21 0.94
CA VAL A 207 -13.63 0.19 1.17
C VAL A 207 -12.98 -1.08 1.70
N THR A 208 -13.60 -1.67 2.74
CA THR A 208 -13.28 -3.02 3.20
C THR A 208 -14.50 -3.90 2.93
N LEU A 209 -14.38 -4.86 2.03
CA LEU A 209 -15.51 -5.65 1.51
C LEU A 209 -16.07 -6.58 2.59
N ASN A 210 -15.22 -7.35 3.27
CA ASN A 210 -15.65 -8.25 4.34
C ASN A 210 -15.55 -7.54 5.69
N LYS A 211 -16.70 -7.15 6.22
CA LYS A 211 -16.83 -6.53 7.54
C LYS A 211 -17.13 -7.62 8.56
N SER A 212 -16.24 -7.80 9.54
CA SER A 212 -16.51 -8.66 10.69
C SER A 212 -17.22 -7.86 11.79
N GLU A 213 -18.16 -8.46 12.52
CA GLU A 213 -18.82 -7.81 13.68
C GLU A 213 -17.82 -7.45 14.80
N LYS A 214 -16.66 -8.11 14.85
CA LYS A 214 -15.59 -7.78 15.82
C LYS A 214 -14.89 -6.47 15.48
N ASP A 215 -14.88 -6.10 14.20
CA ASP A 215 -14.11 -4.96 13.68
C ASP A 215 -14.97 -3.73 13.36
N TYR A 216 -16.30 -3.87 13.36
CA TYR A 216 -17.25 -2.84 12.96
C TYR A 216 -18.46 -2.80 13.89
N SER A 217 -18.90 -1.59 14.24
CA SER A 217 -20.18 -1.40 14.91
C SER A 217 -21.34 -1.60 13.92
N PRO A 218 -22.57 -1.88 14.40
CA PRO A 218 -23.76 -1.89 13.54
C PRO A 218 -23.91 -0.60 12.70
N SER A 219 -23.50 0.55 13.25
CA SER A 219 -23.54 1.86 12.59
C SER A 219 -22.48 2.08 11.49
N THR A 220 -21.53 1.15 11.32
CA THR A 220 -20.46 1.20 10.31
C THR A 220 -20.44 -0.03 9.40
N MET A 221 -21.44 -0.91 9.53
CA MET A 221 -21.66 -2.07 8.66
C MET A 221 -22.31 -1.65 7.34
N TYR A 222 -21.65 -0.74 6.60
CA TYR A 222 -22.14 -0.30 5.29
C TYR A 222 -22.17 -1.47 4.29
N GLN A 223 -23.15 -1.48 3.39
CA GLN A 223 -23.26 -2.49 2.34
C GLN A 223 -22.44 -2.04 1.13
N ASP A 224 -21.17 -2.45 1.07
CA ASP A 224 -20.30 -2.15 -0.07
C ASP A 224 -20.08 -3.43 -0.89
N TYR A 225 -20.54 -3.45 -2.13
CA TYR A 225 -20.47 -4.65 -2.97
C TYR A 225 -20.49 -4.32 -4.47
N SER A 226 -19.86 -5.17 -5.28
CA SER A 226 -20.02 -5.11 -6.74
C SER A 226 -21.40 -5.62 -7.14
N ILE A 227 -22.11 -4.87 -7.96
CA ILE A 227 -23.36 -5.29 -8.60
C ILE A 227 -23.04 -6.16 -9.82
N ASN A 228 -22.07 -5.73 -10.64
CA ASN A 228 -21.52 -6.46 -11.78
C ASN A 228 -20.09 -5.97 -12.06
N GLU A 229 -19.53 -6.25 -13.23
CA GLU A 229 -18.16 -5.88 -13.59
C GLU A 229 -17.93 -4.36 -13.73
N GLU A 230 -18.99 -3.55 -13.89
CA GLU A 230 -18.90 -2.10 -14.08
C GLU A 230 -19.55 -1.29 -12.97
N LEU A 231 -20.45 -1.88 -12.18
CA LEU A 231 -21.26 -1.17 -11.19
C LEU A 231 -20.88 -1.60 -9.77
N PHE A 232 -20.60 -0.60 -8.93
CA PHE A 232 -20.26 -0.78 -7.53
C PHE A 232 -21.27 -0.05 -6.64
N HIS A 233 -21.88 -0.76 -5.71
CA HIS A 233 -22.72 -0.18 -4.67
C HIS A 233 -21.85 0.22 -3.47
N TRP A 234 -22.00 1.47 -3.03
CA TRP A 234 -21.30 2.02 -1.87
C TRP A 234 -22.27 2.79 -0.99
N GLN A 235 -22.09 2.69 0.32
CA GLN A 235 -22.89 3.44 1.29
C GLN A 235 -22.06 4.50 2.02
N SER A 236 -22.61 5.70 2.11
CA SER A 236 -21.98 6.81 2.81
C SER A 236 -21.90 6.59 4.32
N GLN A 237 -21.14 7.46 4.99
CA GLN A 237 -21.20 7.54 6.45
C GLN A 237 -22.64 7.78 6.91
N SER A 238 -22.99 7.23 8.08
CA SER A 238 -24.37 7.16 8.60
C SER A 238 -25.05 8.52 8.79
N ARG A 239 -24.28 9.61 8.89
CA ARG A 239 -24.81 10.97 9.08
C ARG A 239 -24.85 11.80 7.79
N THR A 240 -24.35 11.27 6.69
CA THR A 240 -24.35 11.97 5.41
C THR A 240 -25.77 11.94 4.85
N THR A 241 -26.42 13.10 4.80
CA THR A 241 -27.74 13.27 4.17
C THR A 241 -27.57 13.77 2.74
N GLU A 242 -28.60 13.59 1.91
CA GLU A 242 -28.63 14.10 0.53
C GLU A 242 -28.40 15.62 0.48
N GLU A 243 -28.93 16.38 1.45
CA GLU A 243 -28.83 17.84 1.51
C GLU A 243 -27.49 18.34 2.07
N SER A 244 -26.70 17.45 2.71
CA SER A 244 -25.41 17.83 3.28
C SER A 244 -24.41 18.21 2.19
N LEU A 245 -23.42 19.05 2.52
CA LEU A 245 -22.37 19.44 1.57
C LEU A 245 -21.64 18.22 0.95
N THR A 246 -21.43 17.18 1.76
CA THR A 246 -20.82 15.92 1.31
C THR A 246 -21.76 15.12 0.41
N GLY A 247 -23.04 15.00 0.78
CA GLY A 247 -24.04 14.31 -0.04
C GLY A 247 -24.23 14.99 -1.41
N GLN A 248 -24.36 16.32 -1.42
CA GLN A 248 -24.46 17.12 -2.63
C GLN A 248 -23.20 17.01 -3.51
N ARG A 249 -22.01 16.86 -2.92
CA ARG A 249 -20.77 16.63 -3.69
C ARG A 249 -20.81 15.28 -4.41
N TYR A 250 -21.28 14.21 -3.75
CA TYR A 250 -21.40 12.91 -4.39
C TYR A 250 -22.49 12.88 -5.47
N ILE A 251 -23.67 13.42 -5.18
CA ILE A 251 -24.84 13.39 -6.08
C ILE A 251 -24.60 14.26 -7.32
N ASN A 252 -23.95 15.42 -7.15
CA ASN A 252 -23.63 16.34 -8.24
C ASN A 252 -22.21 16.15 -8.77
N GLN A 253 -21.59 14.97 -8.58
CA GLN A 253 -20.19 14.72 -8.92
C GLN A 253 -19.88 15.10 -10.38
N VAL A 254 -20.68 14.65 -11.33
CA VAL A 254 -20.47 14.94 -12.76
C VAL A 254 -20.61 16.43 -13.07
N THR A 255 -21.64 17.10 -12.55
CA THR A 255 -21.92 18.52 -12.84
C THR A 255 -20.95 19.47 -12.14
N SER A 256 -20.40 19.06 -11.00
CA SER A 256 -19.38 19.82 -10.26
C SER A 256 -17.94 19.51 -10.70
N GLY A 257 -17.75 18.61 -11.67
CA GLY A 257 -16.43 18.16 -12.10
C GLY A 257 -15.64 17.41 -11.02
N GLY A 258 -16.35 16.80 -10.07
CA GLY A 258 -15.78 16.01 -8.99
C GLY A 258 -15.21 14.68 -9.50
N ASN A 259 -14.19 14.18 -8.82
CA ASN A 259 -13.61 12.87 -9.08
C ASN A 259 -13.83 11.96 -7.86
N VAL A 260 -14.07 10.67 -8.11
CA VAL A 260 -14.17 9.66 -7.06
C VAL A 260 -13.23 8.51 -7.39
N LEU A 261 -12.28 8.24 -6.50
CA LEU A 261 -11.26 7.20 -6.64
C LEU A 261 -11.47 6.10 -5.60
N PHE A 262 -11.55 4.85 -6.06
CA PHE A 262 -11.79 3.70 -5.20
C PHE A 262 -10.50 2.95 -4.85
N PHE A 263 -10.33 2.69 -3.56
CA PHE A 263 -9.36 1.75 -3.00
C PHE A 263 -10.11 0.71 -2.19
N VAL A 264 -9.90 -0.57 -2.49
CA VAL A 264 -10.63 -1.67 -1.85
C VAL A 264 -9.69 -2.69 -1.24
N ARG A 265 -10.15 -3.37 -0.19
CA ARG A 265 -9.49 -4.56 0.35
C ARG A 265 -10.52 -5.56 0.81
N GLU A 266 -10.19 -6.84 0.78
CA GLU A 266 -11.12 -7.86 1.25
C GLU A 266 -11.28 -7.81 2.77
N TYR A 267 -10.18 -7.71 3.53
CA TYR A 267 -10.17 -7.74 5.00
C TYR A 267 -9.31 -6.60 5.55
N LYS A 268 -9.44 -6.30 6.85
CA LYS A 268 -8.55 -5.31 7.50
C LYS A 268 -7.11 -5.80 7.64
N LYS A 269 -6.94 -7.12 7.77
CA LYS A 269 -5.65 -7.76 8.02
C LYS A 269 -5.47 -8.99 7.16
N GLU A 270 -4.22 -9.23 6.79
CA GLU A 270 -3.73 -10.43 6.15
C GLU A 270 -2.62 -11.00 7.05
N GLY A 271 -2.94 -12.09 7.74
CA GLY A 271 -2.16 -12.55 8.89
C GLY A 271 -2.05 -11.48 9.97
N THR A 272 -0.82 -11.10 10.32
CA THR A 272 -0.55 -10.06 11.33
C THR A 272 -0.46 -8.65 10.74
N PHE A 273 -0.41 -8.51 9.41
CA PHE A 273 -0.21 -7.24 8.73
C PHE A 273 -1.55 -6.62 8.37
N ALA A 274 -1.60 -5.28 8.32
CA ALA A 274 -2.75 -4.60 7.72
C ALA A 274 -2.78 -4.92 6.23
N SER A 275 -3.94 -5.35 5.72
CA SER A 275 -4.09 -5.61 4.29
C SER A 275 -3.95 -4.29 3.52
N PRO A 276 -3.16 -4.27 2.42
CA PRO A 276 -3.11 -3.13 1.53
C PRO A 276 -4.47 -2.95 0.84
N PHE A 277 -4.67 -1.77 0.26
CA PHE A 277 -5.82 -1.52 -0.60
C PHE A 277 -5.40 -1.58 -2.07
N THR A 278 -6.20 -2.28 -2.86
CA THR A 278 -6.11 -2.33 -4.31
C THR A 278 -6.78 -1.11 -4.93
N CYS A 279 -6.08 -0.42 -5.84
CA CYS A 279 -6.64 0.70 -6.60
C CYS A 279 -7.61 0.16 -7.67
N LEU A 280 -8.88 0.53 -7.60
CA LEU A 280 -9.86 0.19 -8.65
C LEU A 280 -10.04 1.28 -9.69
N GLY A 281 -9.43 2.44 -9.46
CA GLY A 281 -9.56 3.60 -10.34
C GLY A 281 -10.79 4.44 -10.06
N PHE A 282 -11.09 5.29 -11.03
CA PHE A 282 -12.15 6.28 -10.93
C PHE A 282 -13.52 5.68 -11.19
N ALA A 283 -14.54 6.31 -10.61
CA ALA A 283 -15.93 6.00 -10.87
C ALA A 283 -16.76 7.27 -11.08
N ASP A 284 -17.82 7.14 -11.87
CA ASP A 284 -18.80 8.18 -12.12
C ASP A 284 -20.11 7.83 -11.40
N PHE A 285 -20.76 8.86 -10.87
CA PHE A 285 -22.06 8.73 -10.21
C PHE A 285 -23.11 8.20 -11.20
N GLN A 286 -23.86 7.17 -10.81
CA GLN A 286 -24.93 6.57 -11.63
C GLN A 286 -26.33 6.83 -11.04
N SER A 287 -26.53 6.50 -9.76
CA SER A 287 -27.79 6.72 -9.06
C SER A 287 -27.60 6.68 -7.55
N HIS A 288 -28.59 7.14 -6.80
CA HIS A 288 -28.61 7.03 -5.34
C HIS A 288 -30.02 6.80 -4.82
N TYR A 289 -30.11 6.37 -3.57
CA TYR A 289 -31.33 6.35 -2.77
C TYR A 289 -31.00 6.39 -1.28
N GLY A 290 -31.96 6.88 -0.49
CA GLY A 290 -31.81 6.97 0.96
C GLY A 290 -30.96 8.17 1.39
N SER A 291 -31.14 8.57 2.65
CA SER A 291 -30.46 9.72 3.25
C SER A 291 -30.12 9.36 4.71
N ALA A 292 -28.88 9.58 5.13
CA ALA A 292 -28.34 9.16 6.42
C ALA A 292 -28.47 7.64 6.73
N PRO A 293 -27.75 6.75 6.00
CA PRO A 293 -26.78 7.05 4.93
C PRO A 293 -27.41 7.10 3.52
N ILE A 294 -26.67 7.70 2.59
CA ILE A 294 -26.95 7.62 1.15
C ILE A 294 -26.37 6.31 0.62
N SER A 295 -27.19 5.54 -0.09
CA SER A 295 -26.74 4.40 -0.90
C SER A 295 -26.52 4.87 -2.33
N ILE A 296 -25.31 4.70 -2.86
CA ILE A 296 -24.91 5.22 -4.18
C ILE A 296 -24.41 4.07 -5.05
N VAL A 297 -24.92 4.04 -6.28
CA VAL A 297 -24.37 3.20 -7.35
C VAL A 297 -23.38 4.03 -8.14
N TRP A 298 -22.15 3.53 -8.23
CA TRP A 298 -21.05 4.09 -8.99
C TRP A 298 -20.79 3.24 -10.21
N LYS A 299 -20.58 3.88 -11.37
CA LYS A 299 -20.09 3.23 -12.58
C LYS A 299 -18.57 3.38 -12.64
N MET A 300 -17.86 2.28 -12.53
CA MET A 300 -16.41 2.23 -12.61
C MET A 300 -15.94 2.55 -14.03
N LYS A 301 -14.88 3.36 -14.16
CA LYS A 301 -14.29 3.69 -15.48
C LYS A 301 -13.52 2.53 -16.09
N GLU A 302 -13.04 1.62 -15.26
CA GLU A 302 -12.38 0.37 -15.66
C GLU A 302 -13.08 -0.80 -14.98
N SER A 303 -13.15 -1.95 -15.66
CA SER A 303 -13.85 -3.13 -15.15
C SER A 303 -13.26 -3.60 -13.82
N LEU A 304 -14.13 -4.05 -12.92
CA LEU A 304 -13.74 -4.57 -11.62
C LEU A 304 -12.96 -5.88 -11.76
N PRO A 305 -11.88 -6.09 -11.01
CA PRO A 305 -11.14 -7.35 -11.01
C PRO A 305 -11.96 -8.44 -10.31
N GLY A 306 -11.77 -9.70 -10.73
CA GLY A 306 -12.62 -10.82 -10.31
C GLY A 306 -12.66 -11.09 -8.80
N PHE A 307 -11.65 -10.68 -8.03
CA PHE A 307 -11.68 -10.83 -6.56
C PHE A 307 -12.71 -9.92 -5.90
N VAL A 308 -13.00 -8.74 -6.49
CA VAL A 308 -14.04 -7.81 -6.00
C VAL A 308 -15.44 -8.38 -6.25
N MET A 309 -15.60 -9.14 -7.33
CA MET A 309 -16.86 -9.79 -7.69
C MET A 309 -17.26 -10.93 -6.73
N LYS A 310 -16.32 -11.43 -5.92
CA LYS A 310 -16.56 -12.53 -5.00
C LYS A 310 -16.91 -12.02 -3.60
N LYS A 311 -18.21 -11.83 -3.37
CA LYS A 311 -19.00 -12.23 -2.18
C LYS A 311 -20.30 -11.45 -2.15
N THR A 312 -21.26 -11.88 -2.96
CA THR A 312 -22.66 -11.61 -2.67
C THR A 312 -23.16 -12.76 -1.81
N VAL A 313 -23.20 -12.55 -0.49
CA VAL A 313 -24.16 -13.32 0.32
C VAL A 313 -25.52 -12.87 -0.20
N LYS A 314 -26.14 -13.71 -1.05
CA LYS A 314 -27.59 -13.65 -1.21
C LYS A 314 -28.16 -13.89 0.19
N VAL A 315 -28.60 -12.82 0.83
CA VAL A 315 -29.62 -12.92 1.88
C VAL A 315 -30.96 -12.90 1.16
#